data_AF-A0A3R7AY78-F1
#
_entry.id   AF-A0A3R7AY78-F1
#
_cell.length_a   1.000
_cell.length_b   1.000
_cell.length_c   1.000
_cell.angle_alpha   90.00
_cell.angle_beta   90.00
_cell.angle_gamma   90.00
#
_symmetry.space_group_name_H-M   'P 1'
#
loop_
_entity.id
_entity.type
_entity.pdbx_description
1 polymer ?
#
loop_
_entity_poly.entity_id
_entity_poly.type
_entity_poly.pdbx_seq_one_letter_code
_entity_poly.pdbx_strand_id
1 'polypeptide(L)'
;MEIRKVQETGGGTLLVSLPKSWASRHGISKGSFIAIEERRDGCLLLDPHPKEERGPQVVVIRYPLEDVQYIEWGIIGAYLLGYDYIQVEAERRIDSSDRARIKDAIQNLIGLEILEETAGMIKAQCLIDASLVNPHSLIEREKVIALSMLRDIKTILLEADQDLARTVIRRDDEVDRIYFLLVRLLRSAVQRPKIAESFEITPLDCLDYRLVAALLESIADHITGMAQELLNVSGLDLDGKIRATLDQVFEVLEGMLERAIEGFLAQELKVLREVREGYKRLTRLLNILTRVMTESGLLRNSALTSIFSYMREIGRDSIDIADLIGPDQILRVQEIL
;
A
#
# COMPACT_ATOMS: atom_id res chain seq x y z
N MET A 1 -27.49 -0.93 22.43
CA MET A 1 -28.10 -1.96 21.55
C MET A 1 -29.56 -2.08 21.93
N GLU A 2 -30.48 -1.88 20.98
CA GLU A 2 -31.92 -2.05 21.23
C GLU A 2 -32.35 -3.39 20.63
N ILE A 3 -32.93 -4.28 21.45
CA ILE A 3 -33.35 -5.61 21.02
C ILE A 3 -34.80 -5.54 20.57
N ARG A 4 -35.08 -6.00 19.35
CA ARG A 4 -36.43 -6.05 18.78
C ARG A 4 -36.90 -7.49 18.67
N LYS A 5 -38.17 -7.73 19.00
CA LYS A 5 -38.79 -9.04 18.82
C LYS A 5 -39.15 -9.23 17.35
N VAL A 6 -38.82 -10.39 16.81
CA VAL A 6 -39.30 -10.83 15.49
C VAL A 6 -40.79 -11.15 15.61
N GLN A 7 -41.58 -10.65 14.66
CA GLN A 7 -43.02 -10.87 14.56
C GLN A 7 -43.31 -11.70 13.32
N GLU A 8 -44.24 -12.63 13.40
CA GLU A 8 -44.69 -13.41 12.25
C GLU A 8 -45.98 -12.80 11.68
N THR A 9 -46.06 -12.75 10.36
CA THR A 9 -47.27 -12.36 9.63
C THR A 9 -47.81 -13.53 8.81
N GLY A 10 -49.06 -13.44 8.37
CA GLY A 10 -49.70 -14.50 7.59
C GLY A 10 -48.89 -14.90 6.36
N GLY A 11 -48.64 -16.20 6.21
CA GLY A 11 -47.81 -16.75 5.13
C GLY A 11 -46.36 -17.05 5.51
N GLY A 12 -45.99 -17.01 6.80
CA GLY A 12 -44.65 -17.39 7.28
C GLY A 12 -43.58 -16.30 7.12
N THR A 13 -43.98 -15.08 6.77
CA THR A 13 -43.05 -13.94 6.64
C THR A 13 -42.78 -13.32 8.00
N LEU A 14 -41.49 -13.13 8.32
CA LEU A 14 -41.01 -12.53 9.56
C LEU A 14 -40.76 -11.02 9.38
N LEU A 15 -41.09 -10.25 10.42
CA LEU A 15 -40.92 -8.80 10.47
C LEU A 15 -40.10 -8.40 11.71
N VAL A 16 -39.26 -7.39 11.56
CA VAL A 16 -38.61 -6.68 12.67
C VAL A 16 -38.91 -5.18 12.55
N SER A 17 -39.21 -4.53 13.67
CA SER A 17 -39.51 -3.09 13.67
C SER A 17 -38.23 -2.26 13.67
N LEU A 18 -38.14 -1.28 12.78
CA LEU A 18 -37.03 -0.34 12.73
C LEU A 18 -37.05 0.62 13.93
N PRO A 19 -35.90 1.02 14.49
CA PRO A 19 -35.85 2.03 15.54
C PRO A 19 -36.42 3.35 15.04
N LYS A 20 -37.43 3.90 15.74
CA LYS A 20 -38.13 5.12 15.32
C LYS A 20 -37.19 6.31 15.14
N SER A 21 -36.22 6.49 16.04
CA SER A 21 -35.24 7.58 15.96
C SER A 21 -34.32 7.45 14.74
N TRP A 22 -33.91 6.23 14.38
CA TRP A 22 -33.11 5.98 13.18
C TRP A 22 -33.92 6.22 11.91
N ALA A 23 -35.14 5.69 11.83
CA ALA A 23 -36.05 5.91 10.71
C ALA A 23 -36.32 7.41 10.49
N SER A 24 -36.58 8.18 11.55
CA SER A 24 -36.78 9.63 11.45
C SER A 24 -35.54 10.38 10.96
N ARG A 25 -34.33 10.03 11.43
CA ARG A 25 -33.07 10.66 10.98
C ARG A 25 -32.80 10.45 9.50
N HIS A 26 -33.19 9.28 8.96
CA HIS A 26 -33.00 8.93 7.55
C HIS A 26 -34.25 9.19 6.69
N GLY A 27 -35.26 9.91 7.20
CA GLY A 27 -36.46 10.24 6.44
C GLY A 27 -37.31 9.04 6.01
N ILE A 28 -37.15 7.89 6.67
CA ILE A 28 -37.84 6.65 6.32
C ILE A 28 -39.28 6.75 6.80
N SER A 29 -40.21 6.49 5.89
CA SER A 29 -41.64 6.52 6.14
C SER A 29 -42.34 5.36 5.44
N LYS A 30 -43.67 5.27 5.59
CA LYS A 30 -44.45 4.20 4.95
C LYS A 30 -44.25 4.27 3.43
N GLY A 31 -43.78 3.17 2.85
CA GLY A 31 -43.51 3.08 1.40
C GLY A 31 -42.07 3.41 0.99
N SER A 32 -41.21 3.82 1.93
CA SER A 32 -39.76 3.92 1.70
C SER A 32 -39.17 2.54 1.40
N PHE A 33 -38.17 2.51 0.50
CA PHE A 33 -37.37 1.32 0.24
C PHE A 33 -36.11 1.34 1.13
N ILE A 34 -35.72 0.17 1.61
CA ILE A 34 -34.46 -0.06 2.33
C ILE A 34 -33.81 -1.27 1.66
N ALA A 35 -32.55 -1.16 1.26
CA ALA A 35 -31.82 -2.35 0.83
C ALA A 35 -31.39 -3.15 2.05
N ILE A 36 -31.50 -4.46 1.94
CA ILE A 36 -31.08 -5.42 2.95
C ILE A 36 -30.05 -6.32 2.29
N GLU A 37 -28.85 -6.32 2.85
CA GLU A 37 -27.73 -7.14 2.37
C GLU A 37 -27.28 -8.04 3.52
N GLU A 38 -27.07 -9.32 3.25
CA GLU A 38 -26.51 -10.26 4.22
C GLU A 38 -24.99 -10.24 4.11
N ARG A 39 -24.31 -9.87 5.20
CA ARG A 39 -22.85 -9.90 5.29
C ARG A 39 -22.37 -11.33 5.47
N ARG A 40 -21.08 -11.59 5.18
CA ARG A 40 -20.44 -12.91 5.36
C ARG A 40 -20.58 -13.50 6.78
N ASP A 41 -20.75 -12.66 7.79
CA ASP A 41 -20.96 -13.06 9.19
C ASP A 41 -22.43 -13.37 9.54
N GLY A 42 -23.34 -13.38 8.55
CA GLY A 42 -24.77 -13.61 8.73
C GLY A 42 -25.54 -12.39 9.26
N CYS A 43 -24.88 -11.25 9.50
CA CYS A 43 -25.55 -10.04 9.91
C CYS A 43 -26.24 -9.36 8.72
N LEU A 44 -27.44 -8.82 8.96
CA LEU A 44 -28.14 -8.00 7.96
C LEU A 44 -27.71 -6.54 8.06
N LEU A 45 -27.24 -5.98 6.95
CA LEU A 45 -26.98 -4.56 6.77
C LEU A 45 -28.22 -3.90 6.17
N LEU A 46 -28.69 -2.81 6.78
CA LEU A 46 -29.83 -2.03 6.32
C LEU A 46 -29.35 -0.70 5.75
N ASP A 47 -29.51 -0.51 4.44
CA ASP A 47 -29.21 0.74 3.75
C ASP A 47 -30.50 1.54 3.49
N PRO A 48 -30.69 2.68 4.16
CA PRO A 48 -31.90 3.49 4.02
C PRO A 48 -31.98 4.29 2.71
N HIS A 49 -30.90 4.34 1.92
CA HIS A 49 -30.85 5.12 0.68
C HIS A 49 -30.35 4.28 -0.50
N PRO A 50 -31.01 3.16 -0.82
CA PRO A 50 -30.51 2.16 -1.78
C PRO A 50 -30.43 2.65 -3.24
N LYS A 51 -30.97 3.84 -3.53
CA LYS A 51 -30.99 4.47 -4.84
C LYS A 51 -30.21 5.79 -4.90
N GLU A 52 -29.72 6.30 -3.78
CA GLU A 52 -28.82 7.45 -3.78
C GLU A 52 -27.40 6.91 -3.84
N GLU A 53 -26.84 6.87 -5.04
CA GLU A 53 -25.39 6.91 -5.13
C GLU A 53 -24.92 8.17 -4.41
N ARG A 54 -24.02 8.01 -3.44
CA ARG A 54 -23.48 9.13 -2.70
C ARG A 54 -22.89 10.10 -3.73
N GLY A 55 -23.43 11.32 -3.78
CA GLY A 55 -22.87 12.35 -4.64
C GLY A 55 -21.38 12.57 -4.31
N PRO A 56 -20.59 13.07 -5.28
CA PRO A 56 -19.16 13.22 -5.10
C PRO A 56 -18.83 14.08 -3.88
N GLN A 57 -17.86 13.63 -3.09
CA GLN A 57 -17.42 14.32 -1.89
C GLN A 57 -16.30 15.31 -2.21
N VAL A 58 -16.49 16.55 -1.78
CA VAL A 58 -15.52 17.64 -1.93
C VAL A 58 -14.93 17.97 -0.57
N VAL A 59 -13.61 18.03 -0.48
CA VAL A 59 -12.91 18.60 0.68
C VAL A 59 -12.20 19.89 0.28
N VAL A 60 -12.27 20.89 1.17
CA VAL A 60 -11.66 22.20 0.96
C VAL A 60 -10.55 22.42 1.98
N ILE A 61 -9.33 22.62 1.48
CA ILE A 61 -8.14 23.01 2.23
C ILE A 61 -8.04 24.54 2.13
N ARG A 62 -8.16 25.24 3.27
CA ARG A 62 -8.09 26.70 3.34
C ARG A 62 -6.64 27.17 3.33
N TYR A 63 -6.31 28.13 2.46
CA TYR A 63 -4.98 28.73 2.31
C TYR A 63 -4.99 30.22 2.69
N PRO A 64 -3.94 30.75 3.33
CA PRO A 64 -2.71 30.06 3.73
C PRO A 64 -2.89 29.19 4.98
N LEU A 65 -2.01 28.19 5.12
CA LEU A 65 -1.86 27.41 6.35
C LEU A 65 -0.76 28.05 7.22
N GLU A 66 -0.76 27.74 8.53
CA GLU A 66 0.29 28.19 9.45
C GLU A 66 1.68 27.71 9.03
N ASP A 67 1.76 26.44 8.61
CA ASP A 67 2.93 25.87 7.96
C ASP A 67 2.56 25.45 6.54
N VAL A 68 3.30 25.98 5.57
CA VAL A 68 3.11 25.68 4.16
C VAL A 68 3.38 24.20 3.83
N GLN A 69 4.21 23.51 4.62
CA GLN A 69 4.46 22.08 4.44
C GLN A 69 3.19 21.24 4.65
N TYR A 70 2.23 21.73 5.43
CA TYR A 70 0.98 21.03 5.68
C TYR A 70 0.05 20.99 4.46
N ILE A 71 0.31 21.78 3.42
CA ILE A 71 -0.54 21.79 2.23
C ILE A 71 -0.46 20.47 1.46
N GLU A 72 0.75 19.96 1.29
CA GLU A 72 1.02 18.70 0.63
C GLU A 72 0.43 17.54 1.44
N TRP A 73 0.66 17.53 2.76
CA TRP A 73 0.07 16.55 3.65
C TRP A 73 -1.46 16.60 3.66
N GLY A 74 -2.04 17.80 3.55
CA GLY A 74 -3.49 17.97 3.42
C GLY A 74 -4.03 17.34 2.14
N ILE A 75 -3.33 17.51 1.00
CA ILE A 75 -3.69 16.93 -0.29
C ILE A 75 -3.56 15.41 -0.25
N ILE A 76 -2.41 14.89 0.18
CA ILE A 76 -2.18 13.44 0.31
C ILE A 76 -3.19 12.84 1.29
N GLY A 77 -3.39 13.46 2.45
CA GLY A 77 -4.36 13.01 3.46
C GLY A 77 -5.79 12.96 2.93
N ALA A 78 -6.23 14.00 2.22
CA ALA A 78 -7.52 14.04 1.54
C ALA A 78 -7.66 12.93 0.49
N TYR A 79 -6.62 12.70 -0.30
CA TYR A 79 -6.59 11.61 -1.27
C TYR A 79 -6.69 10.24 -0.59
N LEU A 80 -5.91 9.99 0.46
CA LEU A 80 -5.93 8.72 1.18
C LEU A 80 -7.26 8.49 1.92
N LEU A 81 -7.97 9.54 2.30
CA LEU A 81 -9.31 9.45 2.92
C LEU A 81 -10.43 9.14 1.91
N GLY A 82 -10.13 9.15 0.61
CA GLY A 82 -11.10 8.75 -0.41
C GLY A 82 -11.96 9.89 -0.95
N TYR A 83 -11.64 11.17 -0.68
CA TYR A 83 -12.40 12.29 -1.24
C TYR A 83 -12.30 12.32 -2.78
N ASP A 84 -13.41 12.61 -3.46
CA ASP A 84 -13.49 12.63 -4.92
C ASP A 84 -12.93 13.92 -5.50
N TYR A 85 -13.11 15.04 -4.78
CA TYR A 85 -12.56 16.33 -5.13
C TYR A 85 -11.75 16.92 -3.98
N ILE A 86 -10.58 17.43 -4.31
CA ILE A 86 -9.68 18.12 -3.38
C ILE A 86 -9.51 19.55 -3.89
N GLN A 87 -9.96 20.51 -3.10
CA GLN A 87 -9.89 21.93 -3.45
C GLN A 87 -8.97 22.66 -2.47
N VAL A 88 -7.92 23.29 -2.98
CA VAL A 88 -7.15 24.29 -2.24
C VAL A 88 -7.75 25.65 -2.57
N GLU A 89 -8.20 26.38 -1.55
CA GLU A 89 -8.88 27.67 -1.71
C GLU A 89 -8.25 28.74 -0.82
N ALA A 90 -7.81 29.83 -1.45
CA ALA A 90 -7.23 31.00 -0.81
C ALA A 90 -8.24 32.14 -0.70
N GLU A 91 -8.14 32.95 0.36
CA GLU A 91 -8.96 34.18 0.48
C GLU A 91 -8.67 35.20 -0.61
N ARG A 92 -7.44 35.21 -1.14
CA ARG A 92 -6.99 36.14 -2.20
C ARG A 92 -6.29 35.45 -3.36
N ARG A 93 -5.12 34.87 -3.09
CA ARG A 93 -4.32 34.17 -4.10
C ARG A 93 -3.43 33.11 -3.46
N ILE A 94 -3.03 32.13 -4.27
CA ILE A 94 -2.01 31.13 -3.92
C ILE A 94 -0.68 31.59 -4.52
N ASP A 95 0.38 31.69 -3.70
CA ASP A 95 1.70 32.11 -4.15
C ASP A 95 2.33 31.09 -5.11
N SER A 96 3.20 31.57 -6.01
CA SER A 96 3.72 30.76 -7.13
C SER A 96 4.56 29.56 -6.70
N SER A 97 5.35 29.67 -5.63
CA SER A 97 6.12 28.55 -5.07
C SER A 97 5.22 27.46 -4.51
N ASP A 98 4.17 27.86 -3.80
CA ASP A 98 3.25 26.94 -3.14
C ASP A 98 2.32 26.29 -4.16
N ARG A 99 1.94 27.04 -5.20
CA ARG A 99 1.26 26.51 -6.38
C ARG A 99 2.05 25.39 -7.05
N ALA A 100 3.36 25.54 -7.21
CA ALA A 100 4.21 24.49 -7.77
C ALA A 100 4.19 23.23 -6.88
N ARG A 101 4.31 23.40 -5.56
CA ARG A 101 4.22 22.30 -4.58
C ARG A 101 2.86 21.59 -4.60
N ILE A 102 1.75 22.34 -4.64
CA ILE A 102 0.40 21.75 -4.77
C ILE A 102 0.30 20.90 -6.03
N LYS A 103 0.81 21.41 -7.15
CA LYS A 103 0.77 20.69 -8.43
C LYS A 103 1.61 19.42 -8.40
N ASP A 104 2.81 19.50 -7.82
CA ASP A 104 3.70 18.36 -7.66
C ASP A 104 3.05 17.26 -6.79
N ALA A 105 2.50 17.64 -5.64
CA ALA A 105 1.75 16.73 -4.77
C ALA A 105 0.56 16.07 -5.48
N ILE A 106 -0.15 16.80 -6.34
CA ILE A 106 -1.26 16.24 -7.14
C ILE A 106 -0.75 15.25 -8.19
N GLN A 107 0.34 15.56 -8.90
CA GLN A 107 0.93 14.71 -9.94
C GLN A 107 1.44 13.36 -9.39
N ASN A 108 1.89 13.36 -8.13
CA ASN A 108 2.32 12.17 -7.40
C ASN A 108 1.16 11.30 -6.86
N LEU A 109 -0.09 11.56 -7.25
CA LEU A 109 -1.24 10.78 -6.81
C LEU A 109 -2.00 10.22 -8.03
N ILE A 110 -2.07 8.89 -8.14
CA ILE A 110 -2.63 8.23 -9.33
C ILE A 110 -4.10 8.62 -9.54
N GLY A 111 -4.37 9.18 -10.73
CA GLY A 111 -5.71 9.55 -11.18
C GLY A 111 -6.27 10.80 -10.53
N LEU A 112 -5.49 11.56 -9.75
CA LEU A 112 -5.87 12.87 -9.26
C LEU A 112 -5.49 13.94 -10.30
N GLU A 113 -6.48 14.53 -10.96
CA GLU A 113 -6.28 15.46 -12.06
C GLU A 113 -6.81 16.86 -11.74
N ILE A 114 -6.06 17.90 -12.11
CA ILE A 114 -6.49 19.30 -11.91
C ILE A 114 -7.57 19.64 -12.93
N LEU A 115 -8.76 20.00 -12.45
CA LEU A 115 -9.89 20.41 -13.29
C LEU A 115 -9.99 21.92 -13.45
N GLU A 116 -9.79 22.65 -12.35
CA GLU A 116 -9.93 24.09 -12.31
C GLU A 116 -8.71 24.71 -11.63
N GLU A 117 -8.17 25.74 -12.25
CA GLU A 117 -7.07 26.51 -11.72
C GLU A 117 -7.32 28.00 -11.94
N THR A 118 -7.31 28.76 -10.84
CA THR A 118 -7.41 30.23 -10.84
C THR A 118 -6.31 30.82 -9.95
N ALA A 119 -6.27 32.15 -9.85
CA ALA A 119 -5.33 32.84 -8.95
C ALA A 119 -5.52 32.44 -7.47
N GLY A 120 -6.75 32.18 -7.04
CA GLY A 120 -7.10 31.88 -5.65
C GLY A 120 -7.53 30.44 -5.37
N MET A 121 -7.57 29.56 -6.37
CA MET A 121 -8.11 28.21 -6.17
C MET A 121 -7.49 27.21 -7.13
N ILE A 122 -7.25 26.00 -6.64
CA ILE A 122 -6.89 24.81 -7.42
C ILE A 122 -7.84 23.70 -6.98
N LYS A 123 -8.55 23.10 -7.93
CA LYS A 123 -9.48 21.99 -7.69
C LYS A 123 -9.07 20.80 -8.52
N ALA A 124 -8.82 19.69 -7.84
CA ALA A 124 -8.49 18.41 -8.45
C ALA A 124 -9.60 17.39 -8.21
N GLN A 125 -9.75 16.44 -9.14
CA GLN A 125 -10.69 15.33 -9.07
C GLN A 125 -9.94 14.00 -9.19
N CYS A 126 -10.28 13.03 -8.34
CA CYS A 126 -9.86 11.65 -8.51
C CYS A 126 -10.77 10.96 -9.53
N LEU A 127 -10.18 10.49 -10.63
CA LEU A 127 -10.87 9.83 -11.74
C LEU A 127 -10.93 8.30 -11.60
N ILE A 128 -10.35 7.75 -10.53
CA ILE A 128 -10.35 6.31 -10.29
C ILE A 128 -11.65 5.90 -9.62
N ASP A 129 -12.40 5.03 -10.29
CA ASP A 129 -13.45 4.25 -9.64
C ASP A 129 -12.79 3.14 -8.80
N ALA A 130 -12.92 3.27 -7.49
CA ALA A 130 -12.34 2.33 -6.56
C ALA A 130 -12.87 0.89 -6.76
N SER A 131 -14.11 0.70 -7.20
CA SER A 131 -14.69 -0.64 -7.39
C SER A 131 -14.09 -1.43 -8.55
N LEU A 132 -13.34 -0.77 -9.45
CA LEU A 132 -12.79 -1.37 -10.66
C LEU A 132 -11.31 -1.76 -10.53
N VAL A 133 -10.66 -1.41 -9.42
CA VAL A 133 -9.22 -1.65 -9.24
C VAL A 133 -8.99 -2.64 -8.11
N ASN A 134 -8.52 -3.83 -8.45
CA ASN A 134 -8.26 -4.90 -7.48
C ASN A 134 -6.96 -4.62 -6.70
N PRO A 135 -6.98 -4.57 -5.36
CA PRO A 135 -5.75 -4.42 -4.55
C PRO A 135 -4.68 -5.48 -4.81
N HIS A 136 -5.08 -6.72 -5.12
CA HIS A 136 -4.17 -7.82 -5.45
C HIS A 136 -3.28 -7.50 -6.65
N SER A 137 -3.85 -6.90 -7.71
CA SER A 137 -3.07 -6.57 -8.91
C SER A 137 -2.10 -5.41 -8.69
N LEU A 138 -2.40 -4.51 -7.74
CA LEU A 138 -1.50 -3.43 -7.35
C LEU A 138 -0.29 -3.97 -6.56
N ILE A 139 -0.51 -4.88 -5.60
CA ILE A 139 0.60 -5.55 -4.89
C ILE A 139 1.49 -6.32 -5.87
N GLU A 140 0.89 -7.06 -6.81
CA GLU A 140 1.65 -7.75 -7.87
C GLU A 140 2.49 -6.78 -8.71
N ARG A 141 1.94 -5.61 -9.03
CA ARG A 141 2.66 -4.58 -9.79
C ARG A 141 3.83 -3.99 -8.98
N GLU A 142 3.61 -3.62 -7.72
CA GLU A 142 4.68 -3.16 -6.82
C GLU A 142 5.80 -4.20 -6.70
N LYS A 143 5.45 -5.47 -6.49
CA LYS A 143 6.41 -6.59 -6.47
C LYS A 143 7.27 -6.63 -7.73
N VAL A 144 6.67 -6.54 -8.92
CA VAL A 144 7.39 -6.58 -10.20
C VAL A 144 8.37 -5.42 -10.32
N ILE A 145 7.96 -4.21 -9.92
CA ILE A 145 8.82 -3.02 -9.94
C ILE A 145 9.99 -3.19 -8.96
N ALA A 146 9.71 -3.56 -7.70
CA ALA A 146 10.73 -3.78 -6.68
C ALA A 146 11.74 -4.86 -7.08
N LEU A 147 11.29 -6.00 -7.60
CA LEU A 147 12.18 -7.05 -8.12
C LEU A 147 13.05 -6.55 -9.29
N SER A 148 12.47 -5.75 -10.20
CA SER A 148 13.25 -5.14 -11.29
C SER A 148 14.30 -4.16 -10.75
N MET A 149 13.95 -3.33 -9.77
CA MET A 149 14.89 -2.40 -9.15
C MET A 149 16.03 -3.15 -8.45
N LEU A 150 15.72 -4.24 -7.73
CA LEU A 150 16.72 -5.08 -7.06
C LEU A 150 17.69 -5.74 -8.06
N ARG A 151 17.19 -6.22 -9.20
CA ARG A 151 18.03 -6.75 -10.30
C ARG A 151 18.94 -5.68 -10.89
N ASP A 152 18.45 -4.45 -10.99
CA ASP A 152 19.27 -3.35 -11.48
C ASP A 152 20.36 -2.95 -10.48
N ILE A 153 20.11 -3.02 -9.16
CA ILE A 153 21.18 -2.86 -8.14
C ILE A 153 22.31 -3.87 -8.35
N LYS A 154 21.97 -5.12 -8.66
CA LYS A 154 22.98 -6.14 -8.98
C LYS A 154 23.84 -5.72 -10.18
N THR A 155 23.22 -5.24 -11.26
CA THR A 155 23.92 -4.76 -12.46
C THR A 155 24.82 -3.56 -12.12
N ILE A 156 24.30 -2.57 -11.38
CA ILE A 156 25.05 -1.38 -10.95
C ILE A 156 26.29 -1.78 -10.12
N LEU A 157 26.16 -2.72 -9.19
CA LEU A 157 27.28 -3.21 -8.38
C LEU A 157 28.39 -3.86 -9.21
N LEU A 158 28.04 -4.53 -10.31
CA LEU A 158 28.98 -5.28 -11.13
C LEU A 158 29.63 -4.45 -12.23
N GLU A 159 28.91 -3.46 -12.76
CA GLU A 159 29.27 -2.68 -13.95
C GLU A 159 29.53 -1.18 -13.65
N ALA A 160 29.20 -0.71 -12.44
CA ALA A 160 29.30 0.69 -12.03
C ALA A 160 28.47 1.68 -12.86
N ASP A 161 27.29 1.25 -13.35
CA ASP A 161 26.38 2.07 -14.14
C ASP A 161 25.62 3.10 -13.28
N GLN A 162 26.09 4.35 -13.33
CA GLN A 162 25.54 5.47 -12.58
C GLN A 162 24.20 5.96 -13.11
N ASP A 163 23.94 5.81 -14.41
CA ASP A 163 22.68 6.24 -15.02
C ASP A 163 21.55 5.27 -14.67
N LEU A 164 21.87 3.98 -14.59
CA LEU A 164 20.96 2.95 -14.08
C LEU A 164 20.63 3.21 -12.60
N ALA A 165 21.61 3.60 -11.76
CA ALA A 165 21.37 3.96 -10.37
C ALA A 165 20.38 5.14 -10.22
N ARG A 166 20.54 6.20 -11.01
CA ARG A 166 19.56 7.31 -11.04
C ARG A 166 18.19 6.87 -11.52
N THR A 167 18.13 5.84 -12.36
CA THR A 167 16.87 5.27 -12.88
C THR A 167 16.18 4.40 -11.84
N VAL A 168 16.91 3.67 -11.00
CA VAL A 168 16.35 3.02 -9.80
C VAL A 168 15.69 4.06 -8.89
N ILE A 169 16.41 5.13 -8.54
CA ILE A 169 15.89 6.18 -7.64
C ILE A 169 14.58 6.81 -8.16
N ARG A 170 14.47 7.07 -9.47
CA ARG A 170 13.23 7.63 -10.04
C ARG A 170 12.05 6.64 -10.13
N ARG A 171 12.31 5.33 -10.08
CA ARG A 171 11.24 4.32 -10.12
C ARG A 171 10.60 4.12 -8.74
N ASP A 172 11.28 4.53 -7.68
CA ASP A 172 10.73 4.60 -6.33
C ASP A 172 9.44 5.41 -6.28
N ASP A 173 9.42 6.56 -6.98
CA ASP A 173 8.22 7.41 -7.14
C ASP A 173 7.03 6.61 -7.72
N GLU A 174 7.26 5.59 -8.55
CA GLU A 174 6.17 4.73 -9.06
C GLU A 174 5.63 3.78 -7.98
N VAL A 175 6.50 3.26 -7.12
CA VAL A 175 6.10 2.40 -5.98
C VAL A 175 5.26 3.22 -5.00
N ASP A 176 5.71 4.41 -4.61
CA ASP A 176 4.98 5.33 -3.71
C ASP A 176 3.58 5.66 -4.22
N ARG A 177 3.50 5.94 -5.52
CA ARG A 177 2.24 6.26 -6.21
C ARG A 177 1.26 5.09 -6.15
N ILE A 178 1.73 3.86 -6.33
CA ILE A 178 0.89 2.66 -6.24
C ILE A 178 0.49 2.42 -4.78
N TYR A 179 1.41 2.61 -3.83
CA TYR A 179 1.13 2.50 -2.40
C TYR A 179 0.01 3.44 -1.97
N PHE A 180 0.08 4.73 -2.34
CA PHE A 180 -0.97 5.70 -2.03
C PHE A 180 -2.31 5.33 -2.64
N LEU A 181 -2.33 4.84 -3.89
CA LEU A 181 -3.55 4.35 -4.53
C LEU A 181 -4.14 3.17 -3.75
N LEU A 182 -3.33 2.16 -3.43
CA LEU A 182 -3.78 1.00 -2.68
C LEU A 182 -4.35 1.40 -1.31
N VAL A 183 -3.68 2.29 -0.58
CA VAL A 183 -4.18 2.83 0.70
C VAL A 183 -5.55 3.49 0.52
N ARG A 184 -5.74 4.30 -0.54
CA ARG A 184 -7.02 4.94 -0.85
C ARG A 184 -8.12 3.90 -1.11
N LEU A 185 -7.83 2.84 -1.86
CA LEU A 185 -8.77 1.76 -2.17
C LEU A 185 -9.15 0.97 -0.91
N LEU A 186 -8.18 0.59 -0.08
CA LEU A 186 -8.42 -0.17 1.15
C LEU A 186 -9.23 0.65 2.16
N ARG A 187 -8.91 1.93 2.36
CA ARG A 187 -9.70 2.82 3.23
C ARG A 187 -11.12 3.01 2.68
N SER A 188 -11.27 3.09 1.36
CA SER A 188 -12.58 3.11 0.71
C SER A 188 -13.38 1.84 0.96
N ALA A 189 -12.76 0.67 0.88
CA ALA A 189 -13.38 -0.63 1.15
C ALA A 189 -13.84 -0.76 2.60
N VAL A 190 -13.02 -0.30 3.56
CA VAL A 190 -13.39 -0.26 4.99
C VAL A 190 -14.60 0.63 5.25
N GLN A 191 -14.69 1.78 4.57
CA GLN A 191 -15.81 2.70 4.73
C GLN A 191 -17.07 2.25 3.98
N ARG A 192 -16.92 1.47 2.89
CA ARG A 192 -17.99 1.12 1.95
C ARG A 192 -18.02 -0.40 1.72
N PRO A 193 -18.93 -1.15 2.39
CA PRO A 193 -19.01 -2.60 2.28
C PRO A 193 -19.09 -3.12 0.84
N LYS A 194 -19.85 -2.45 -0.05
CA LYS A 194 -19.97 -2.81 -1.47
C LYS A 194 -18.64 -2.84 -2.23
N ILE A 195 -17.69 -1.97 -1.86
CA ILE A 195 -16.36 -1.97 -2.48
C ILE A 195 -15.52 -3.14 -1.96
N ALA A 196 -15.58 -3.42 -0.65
CA ALA A 196 -14.92 -4.60 -0.09
C ALA A 196 -15.42 -5.89 -0.76
N GLU A 197 -16.74 -5.98 -1.00
CA GLU A 197 -17.35 -7.10 -1.74
C GLU A 197 -16.81 -7.21 -3.18
N SER A 198 -16.65 -6.09 -3.90
CA SER A 198 -16.09 -6.09 -5.26
C SER A 198 -14.64 -6.58 -5.33
N PHE A 199 -13.89 -6.44 -4.23
CA PHE A 199 -12.53 -6.96 -4.09
C PHE A 199 -12.48 -8.38 -3.55
N GLU A 200 -13.62 -8.92 -3.11
CA GLU A 200 -13.75 -10.18 -2.38
C GLU A 200 -12.98 -10.25 -1.05
N ILE A 201 -12.59 -9.10 -0.50
CA ILE A 201 -11.82 -8.99 0.75
C ILE A 201 -12.68 -8.55 1.93
N THR A 202 -12.24 -8.89 3.14
CA THR A 202 -12.82 -8.44 4.40
C THR A 202 -12.14 -7.17 4.92
N PRO A 203 -12.74 -6.47 5.90
CA PRO A 203 -12.06 -5.38 6.59
C PRO A 203 -10.76 -5.79 7.31
N LEU A 204 -10.62 -7.06 7.71
CA LEU A 204 -9.38 -7.58 8.28
C LEU A 204 -8.31 -7.71 7.21
N ASP A 205 -8.66 -8.30 6.06
CA ASP A 205 -7.75 -8.37 4.91
C ASP A 205 -7.25 -6.98 4.49
N CYS A 206 -8.09 -5.94 4.60
CA CYS A 206 -7.66 -4.56 4.32
C CYS A 206 -6.50 -4.08 5.21
N LEU A 207 -6.39 -4.59 6.44
CA LEU A 207 -5.27 -4.28 7.33
C LEU A 207 -4.00 -5.00 6.86
N ASP A 208 -4.12 -6.27 6.49
CA ASP A 208 -2.98 -7.08 6.05
C ASP A 208 -2.45 -6.60 4.70
N TYR A 209 -3.33 -6.32 3.73
CA TYR A 209 -2.96 -5.70 2.46
C TYR A 209 -2.28 -4.35 2.65
N ARG A 210 -2.75 -3.53 3.60
CA ARG A 210 -2.10 -2.25 3.91
C ARG A 210 -0.69 -2.47 4.45
N LEU A 211 -0.49 -3.48 5.30
CA LEU A 211 0.81 -3.77 5.89
C LEU A 211 1.78 -4.33 4.85
N VAL A 212 1.33 -5.25 3.99
CA VAL A 212 2.14 -5.77 2.86
C VAL A 212 2.61 -4.65 1.95
N ALA A 213 1.73 -3.71 1.61
CA ALA A 213 2.09 -2.59 0.76
C ALA A 213 3.10 -1.64 1.42
N ALA A 214 2.95 -1.39 2.72
CA ALA A 214 3.92 -0.59 3.47
C ALA A 214 5.29 -1.30 3.55
N LEU A 215 5.31 -2.63 3.67
CA LEU A 215 6.54 -3.41 3.66
C LEU A 215 7.17 -3.46 2.25
N LEU A 216 6.37 -3.50 1.18
CA LEU A 216 6.86 -3.39 -0.19
C LEU A 216 7.45 -2.02 -0.51
N GLU A 217 6.83 -0.94 -0.03
CA GLU A 217 7.37 0.41 -0.14
C GLU A 217 8.68 0.55 0.66
N SER A 218 8.73 0.04 1.90
CA SER A 218 9.98 -0.08 2.68
C SER A 218 11.07 -0.86 1.94
N ILE A 219 10.73 -1.95 1.25
CA ILE A 219 11.67 -2.71 0.41
C ILE A 219 12.18 -1.86 -0.76
N ALA A 220 11.31 -1.10 -1.44
CA ALA A 220 11.71 -0.20 -2.52
C ALA A 220 12.63 0.92 -1.99
N ASP A 221 12.31 1.52 -0.85
CA ASP A 221 13.14 2.49 -0.13
C ASP A 221 14.54 1.94 0.15
N HIS A 222 14.63 0.71 0.67
CA HIS A 222 15.91 0.04 0.91
C HIS A 222 16.71 -0.17 -0.39
N ILE A 223 16.03 -0.50 -1.49
CA ILE A 223 16.64 -0.65 -2.82
C ILE A 223 17.14 0.70 -3.35
N THR A 224 16.36 1.76 -3.16
CA THR A 224 16.71 3.13 -3.51
C THR A 224 17.88 3.63 -2.67
N GLY A 225 17.92 3.31 -1.37
CA GLY A 225 19.07 3.56 -0.50
C GLY A 225 20.35 2.88 -1.01
N MET A 226 20.26 1.63 -1.49
CA MET A 226 21.40 0.98 -2.16
C MET A 226 21.83 1.71 -3.42
N ALA A 227 20.91 2.17 -4.26
CA ALA A 227 21.25 2.94 -5.47
C ALA A 227 21.97 4.26 -5.12
N GLN A 228 21.49 4.97 -4.10
CA GLN A 228 22.08 6.22 -3.63
C GLN A 228 23.51 6.02 -3.11
N GLU A 229 23.75 4.96 -2.33
CA GLU A 229 25.09 4.59 -1.87
C GLU A 229 26.02 4.29 -3.06
N LEU A 230 25.52 3.56 -4.07
CA LEU A 230 26.28 3.21 -5.27
C LEU A 230 26.62 4.42 -6.16
N LEU A 231 25.90 5.54 -6.06
CA LEU A 231 26.28 6.77 -6.75
C LEU A 231 27.61 7.34 -6.26
N ASN A 232 27.97 7.04 -5.01
CA ASN A 232 29.22 7.51 -4.38
C ASN A 232 30.34 6.46 -4.45
N VAL A 233 30.09 5.30 -5.08
CA VAL A 233 31.05 4.22 -5.21
C VAL A 233 31.55 4.14 -6.65
N SER A 234 32.84 4.35 -6.85
CA SER A 234 33.49 4.21 -8.16
C SER A 234 34.58 3.15 -8.12
N GLY A 235 34.60 2.25 -9.12
CA GLY A 235 35.73 1.35 -9.35
C GLY A 235 35.89 0.23 -8.32
N LEU A 236 34.81 -0.51 -8.02
CA LEU A 236 34.91 -1.74 -7.22
C LEU A 236 35.60 -2.85 -8.02
N ASP A 237 36.83 -3.19 -7.64
CA ASP A 237 37.49 -4.40 -8.15
C ASP A 237 37.00 -5.62 -7.37
N LEU A 238 35.86 -6.16 -7.84
CA LEU A 238 35.26 -7.37 -7.26
C LEU A 238 35.92 -8.60 -7.88
N ASP A 239 36.67 -9.35 -7.07
CA ASP A 239 37.21 -10.64 -7.48
C ASP A 239 36.09 -11.68 -7.77
N GLY A 240 36.46 -12.78 -8.44
CA GLY A 240 35.49 -13.80 -8.85
C GLY A 240 34.76 -14.48 -7.69
N LYS A 241 35.38 -14.58 -6.50
CA LYS A 241 34.76 -15.19 -5.32
C LYS A 241 33.71 -14.25 -4.71
N ILE A 242 34.01 -12.95 -4.67
CA ILE A 242 33.09 -11.91 -4.22
C ILE A 242 31.88 -11.84 -5.16
N ARG A 243 32.11 -11.79 -6.48
CA ARG A 243 31.03 -11.77 -7.49
C ARG A 243 30.10 -12.98 -7.35
N ALA A 244 30.67 -14.19 -7.30
CA ALA A 244 29.88 -15.42 -7.15
C ALA A 244 29.10 -15.49 -5.82
N THR A 245 29.59 -14.84 -4.76
CA THR A 245 28.87 -14.78 -3.48
C THR A 245 27.78 -13.72 -3.51
N LEU A 246 28.02 -12.56 -4.15
CA LEU A 246 27.00 -11.54 -4.40
C LEU A 246 25.86 -12.09 -5.26
N ASP A 247 26.16 -12.84 -6.32
CA ASP A 247 25.15 -13.50 -7.15
C ASP A 247 24.18 -14.35 -6.32
N GLN A 248 24.72 -15.17 -5.41
CA GLN A 248 23.91 -15.99 -4.50
C GLN A 248 23.11 -15.15 -3.50
N VAL A 249 23.63 -13.99 -3.07
CA VAL A 249 22.87 -13.08 -2.19
C VAL A 249 21.66 -12.53 -2.92
N PHE A 250 21.84 -12.02 -4.15
CA PHE A 250 20.73 -11.49 -4.94
C PHE A 250 19.71 -12.57 -5.29
N GLU A 251 20.16 -13.77 -5.68
CA GLU A 251 19.26 -14.91 -5.94
C GLU A 251 18.39 -15.25 -4.71
N VAL A 252 18.99 -15.25 -3.51
CA VAL A 252 18.26 -15.49 -2.27
C VAL A 252 17.30 -14.35 -1.94
N LEU A 253 17.71 -13.08 -2.11
CA LEU A 253 16.86 -11.92 -1.85
C LEU A 253 15.65 -11.87 -2.79
N GLU A 254 15.89 -12.01 -4.10
CA GLU A 254 14.83 -12.03 -5.11
C GLU A 254 13.84 -13.16 -4.81
N GLY A 255 14.33 -14.37 -4.55
CA GLY A 255 13.48 -15.51 -4.22
C GLY A 255 12.71 -15.32 -2.92
N MET A 256 13.29 -14.69 -1.89
CA MET A 256 12.58 -14.39 -0.65
C MET A 256 11.43 -13.41 -0.87
N LEU A 257 11.68 -12.30 -1.56
CA LEU A 257 10.69 -11.27 -1.85
C LEU A 257 9.54 -11.83 -2.69
N GLU A 258 9.88 -12.53 -3.78
CA GLU A 258 8.90 -13.13 -4.69
C GLU A 258 8.03 -14.15 -3.95
N ARG A 259 8.65 -15.09 -3.23
CA ARG A 259 7.91 -16.12 -2.50
C ARG A 259 7.06 -15.55 -1.36
N ALA A 260 7.54 -14.54 -0.64
CA ALA A 260 6.77 -13.91 0.43
C ALA A 260 5.45 -13.30 -0.09
N ILE A 261 5.51 -12.53 -1.17
CA ILE A 261 4.31 -11.92 -1.77
C ILE A 261 3.39 -12.97 -2.38
N GLU A 262 3.93 -13.90 -3.18
CA GLU A 262 3.12 -14.98 -3.76
C GLU A 262 2.45 -15.83 -2.68
N GLY A 263 3.17 -16.14 -1.62
CA GLY A 263 2.66 -16.90 -0.48
C GLY A 263 1.55 -16.17 0.27
N PHE A 264 1.69 -14.85 0.46
CA PHE A 264 0.64 -14.01 1.03
C PHE A 264 -0.61 -14.01 0.14
N LEU A 265 -0.47 -13.72 -1.15
CA LEU A 265 -1.60 -13.61 -2.07
C LEU A 265 -2.32 -14.95 -2.28
N ALA A 266 -1.58 -16.06 -2.32
CA ALA A 266 -2.13 -17.41 -2.48
C ALA A 266 -2.43 -18.13 -1.15
N GLN A 267 -2.17 -17.49 0.00
CA GLN A 267 -2.31 -18.06 1.35
C GLN A 267 -1.58 -19.42 1.52
N GLU A 268 -0.33 -19.51 1.05
CA GLU A 268 0.49 -20.74 1.05
C GLU A 268 1.38 -20.87 2.31
N LEU A 269 0.90 -21.56 3.35
CA LEU A 269 1.63 -21.72 4.64
C LEU A 269 3.05 -22.30 4.54
N LYS A 270 3.36 -23.09 3.51
CA LYS A 270 4.73 -23.63 3.32
C LYS A 270 5.78 -22.53 3.13
N VAL A 271 5.37 -21.37 2.60
CA VAL A 271 6.23 -20.22 2.30
C VAL A 271 6.88 -19.66 3.55
N LEU A 272 6.21 -19.68 4.72
CA LEU A 272 6.81 -19.19 5.97
C LEU A 272 8.16 -19.85 6.26
N ARG A 273 8.25 -21.17 6.01
CA ARG A 273 9.50 -21.91 6.22
C ARG A 273 10.53 -21.55 5.14
N GLU A 274 10.12 -21.50 3.88
CA GLU A 274 10.98 -21.18 2.74
C GLU A 274 11.67 -19.83 2.94
N VAL A 275 10.91 -18.78 3.27
CA VAL A 275 11.43 -17.41 3.46
C VAL A 275 12.36 -17.33 4.68
N ARG A 276 12.00 -17.96 5.80
CA ARG A 276 12.86 -17.98 7.01
C ARG A 276 14.16 -18.75 6.80
N GLU A 277 14.14 -19.83 6.04
CA GLU A 277 15.37 -20.55 5.64
C GLU A 277 16.21 -19.73 4.66
N GLY A 278 15.56 -19.02 3.74
CA GLY A 278 16.16 -18.01 2.88
C GLY A 278 16.92 -16.96 3.68
N TYR A 279 16.29 -16.36 4.70
CA TYR A 279 16.93 -15.32 5.53
C TYR A 279 18.16 -15.83 6.29
N LYS A 280 18.11 -17.07 6.79
CA LYS A 280 19.27 -17.73 7.41
C LYS A 280 20.40 -17.94 6.39
N ARG A 281 20.07 -18.27 5.14
CA ARG A 281 21.06 -18.39 4.05
C ARG A 281 21.63 -17.01 3.70
N LEU A 282 20.80 -16.00 3.52
CA LEU A 282 21.18 -14.61 3.28
C LEU A 282 22.17 -14.10 4.32
N THR A 283 21.83 -14.24 5.61
CA THR A 283 22.69 -13.77 6.71
C THR A 283 24.07 -14.45 6.69
N ARG A 284 24.12 -15.76 6.41
CA ARG A 284 25.39 -16.49 6.27
C ARG A 284 26.21 -15.97 5.09
N LEU A 285 25.59 -15.76 3.94
CA LEU A 285 26.26 -15.24 2.74
C LEU A 285 26.78 -13.82 2.96
N LEU A 286 25.99 -12.93 3.56
CA LEU A 286 26.41 -11.57 3.89
C LEU A 286 27.58 -11.55 4.90
N ASN A 287 27.60 -12.47 5.87
CA ASN A 287 28.73 -12.59 6.79
C ASN A 287 30.00 -13.09 6.09
N ILE A 288 29.88 -14.01 5.13
CA ILE A 288 30.99 -14.46 4.28
C ILE A 288 31.51 -13.31 3.43
N LEU A 289 30.63 -12.57 2.76
CA LEU A 289 30.98 -11.38 1.98
C LEU A 289 31.68 -10.34 2.85
N THR A 290 31.14 -10.07 4.03
CA THR A 290 31.72 -9.11 4.98
C THR A 290 33.14 -9.52 5.34
N ARG A 291 33.39 -10.79 5.62
CA ARG A 291 34.73 -11.27 5.92
C ARG A 291 35.68 -11.12 4.72
N VAL A 292 35.28 -11.60 3.55
CA VAL A 292 36.12 -11.58 2.34
C VAL A 292 36.45 -10.14 1.92
N MET A 293 35.46 -9.24 1.89
CA MET A 293 35.68 -7.84 1.54
C MET A 293 36.49 -7.07 2.59
N THR A 294 36.47 -7.49 3.86
CA THR A 294 37.35 -6.94 4.90
C THR A 294 38.80 -7.34 4.65
N GLU A 295 39.03 -8.63 4.37
CA GLU A 295 40.36 -9.18 4.05
C GLU A 295 40.94 -8.51 2.78
N SER A 296 40.11 -8.22 1.78
CA SER A 296 40.52 -7.50 0.54
C SER A 296 40.60 -5.97 0.70
N GLY A 297 40.25 -5.41 1.86
CA GLY A 297 40.28 -3.96 2.14
C GLY A 297 39.14 -3.13 1.53
N LEU A 298 38.22 -3.76 0.79
CA LEU A 298 37.06 -3.11 0.14
C LEU A 298 36.06 -2.53 1.14
N LEU A 299 35.90 -3.18 2.31
CA LEU A 299 34.96 -2.73 3.35
C LEU A 299 35.39 -1.49 4.14
N ARG A 300 36.50 -0.85 3.78
CA ARG A 300 36.79 0.51 4.24
C ARG A 300 35.80 1.54 3.69
N ASN A 301 35.06 1.17 2.65
CA ASN A 301 33.98 1.96 2.10
C ASN A 301 32.69 1.78 2.93
N SER A 302 32.22 2.86 3.57
CA SER A 302 30.99 2.84 4.36
C SER A 302 29.76 2.45 3.54
N ALA A 303 29.74 2.77 2.25
CA ALA A 303 28.62 2.48 1.35
C ALA A 303 28.33 0.97 1.24
N LEU A 304 29.37 0.13 1.18
CA LEU A 304 29.19 -1.33 1.12
C LEU A 304 28.59 -1.89 2.41
N THR A 305 28.93 -1.28 3.55
CA THR A 305 28.33 -1.64 4.84
C THR A 305 26.85 -1.27 4.87
N SER A 306 26.49 -0.07 4.39
CA SER A 306 25.10 0.37 4.23
C SER A 306 24.31 -0.58 3.33
N ILE A 307 24.86 -0.92 2.16
CA ILE A 307 24.24 -1.85 1.19
C ILE A 307 23.93 -3.21 1.84
N PHE A 308 24.87 -3.78 2.61
CA PHE A 308 24.62 -5.03 3.32
C PHE A 308 23.58 -4.89 4.44
N SER A 309 23.44 -3.70 5.03
CA SER A 309 22.36 -3.42 5.97
C SER A 309 21.01 -3.42 5.26
N TYR A 310 20.89 -2.68 4.15
CA TYR A 310 19.67 -2.65 3.33
C TYR A 310 19.24 -4.04 2.84
N MET A 311 20.19 -4.86 2.39
CA MET A 311 19.92 -6.27 2.03
C MET A 311 19.35 -7.08 3.20
N ARG A 312 19.80 -6.84 4.44
CA ARG A 312 19.23 -7.51 5.62
C ARG A 312 17.82 -7.03 5.92
N GLU A 313 17.56 -5.73 5.83
CA GLU A 313 16.22 -5.17 6.07
C GLU A 313 15.23 -5.67 5.02
N ILE A 314 15.58 -5.72 3.73
CA ILE A 314 14.74 -6.36 2.68
C ILE A 314 14.40 -7.81 3.04
N GLY A 315 15.37 -8.57 3.54
CA GLY A 315 15.16 -9.94 3.98
C GLY A 315 14.26 -10.06 5.22
N ARG A 316 14.23 -9.04 6.09
CA ARG A 316 13.33 -8.98 7.26
C ARG A 316 11.93 -8.60 6.85
N ASP A 317 11.78 -7.57 6.02
CA ASP A 317 10.48 -7.15 5.47
C ASP A 317 9.83 -8.32 4.71
N SER A 318 10.62 -9.13 3.99
CA SER A 318 10.13 -10.37 3.36
C SER A 318 9.61 -11.40 4.38
N ILE A 319 10.24 -11.53 5.55
CA ILE A 319 9.72 -12.38 6.63
C ILE A 319 8.42 -11.82 7.18
N ASP A 320 8.37 -10.51 7.43
CA ASP A 320 7.21 -9.85 8.02
C ASP A 320 5.99 -9.96 7.08
N ILE A 321 6.20 -9.87 5.76
CA ILE A 321 5.18 -10.19 4.74
C ILE A 321 4.74 -11.66 4.85
N ALA A 322 5.68 -12.60 4.93
CA ALA A 322 5.35 -14.02 5.02
C ALA A 322 4.60 -14.36 6.33
N ASP A 323 4.85 -13.63 7.42
CA ASP A 323 4.16 -13.80 8.69
C ASP A 323 2.69 -13.32 8.67
N LEU A 324 2.29 -12.58 7.63
CA LEU A 324 0.88 -12.21 7.36
C LEU A 324 0.09 -13.31 6.64
N ILE A 325 0.72 -14.44 6.28
CA ILE A 325 -0.01 -15.58 5.72
C ILE A 325 -0.88 -16.19 6.81
N GLY A 326 -2.20 -16.15 6.62
CA GLY A 326 -3.19 -16.59 7.59
C GLY A 326 -3.11 -18.09 7.90
N PRO A 327 -3.19 -18.51 9.17
CA PRO A 327 -3.21 -19.93 9.55
C PRO A 327 -4.57 -20.60 9.34
N ASP A 328 -5.48 -20.03 8.55
CA ASP A 328 -6.88 -20.48 8.42
C ASP A 328 -7.02 -21.96 8.05
N GLN A 329 -6.05 -22.51 7.30
CA GLN A 329 -6.01 -23.92 6.91
C GLN A 329 -5.77 -24.89 8.08
N ILE A 330 -5.22 -24.40 9.20
CA ILE A 330 -4.89 -25.20 10.39
C ILE A 330 -5.70 -24.81 11.62
N LEU A 331 -6.43 -23.69 11.59
CA LEU A 331 -7.34 -23.29 12.65
C LEU A 331 -8.65 -24.07 12.55
N ARG A 332 -9.04 -24.72 13.66
CA ARG A 332 -10.38 -25.31 13.80
C ARG A 332 -11.12 -24.54 14.87
N VAL A 333 -12.13 -23.77 14.45
CA VAL A 333 -13.02 -23.09 15.39
C VAL A 333 -13.95 -24.14 16.00
N GLN A 334 -13.85 -24.35 17.31
CA GLN A 334 -14.86 -25.07 18.08
C GLN A 334 -15.72 -24.04 18.78
N GLU A 335 -17.00 -23.97 18.43
CA GLU A 335 -17.97 -23.23 19.23
C GLU A 335 -18.21 -24.00 20.53
N ILE A 336 -17.84 -23.40 21.66
CA ILE A 336 -18.23 -23.91 22.98
C ILE A 336 -19.66 -23.42 23.22
N LEU A 337 -20.62 -24.33 23.06
CA LEU A 337 -22.04 -24.11 23.36
C LEU A 337 -22.30 -24.06 24.87
#